data_AF-A0A382PT01-F1
#
_entry.id   AF-A0A382PT01-F1
#
_cell.length_a   1.000
_cell.length_b   1.000
_cell.length_c   1.000
_cell.angle_alpha   90.00
_cell.angle_beta   90.00
_cell.angle_gamma   90.00
#
_symmetry.space_group_name_H-M   'P 1'
#
loop_
_entity.id
_entity.type
_entity.pdbx_description
1 polymer ?
#
loop_
_entity_poly.entity_id
_entity_poly.type
_entity_poly.pdbx_seq_one_letter_code
_entity_poly.pdbx_strand_id
1 'polypeptide(L)'
;MSRNTNTTLTWTLTAIPEAGAPAPGSIDHASFHYGRTNDEMESPHWADVKSLPSGILHVVKESEHEGNALETGFVIEISSHCKQKAEGWFQFHCALLVSKRGRYGRGVYVCAETANSMEMMNLGCCPPKELPKAIWIRVSALPEKTLAWVLSSSLRGDSNQTSLSDFSDLGDLSPPPPGNPLALPGPPNDPYEFL
;
A
#
# COMPACT_ATOMS: atom_id res chain seq x y z
N MET A 1 -11.49 29.15 -23.84
CA MET A 1 -11.61 27.70 -24.12
C MET A 1 -10.95 26.95 -22.97
N SER A 2 -11.72 26.26 -22.13
CA SER A 2 -11.20 25.51 -20.98
C SER A 2 -10.57 24.22 -21.47
N ARG A 3 -9.26 24.04 -21.28
CA ARG A 3 -8.59 22.76 -21.52
C ARG A 3 -9.02 21.81 -20.40
N ASN A 4 -9.98 20.92 -20.69
CA ASN A 4 -10.20 19.73 -19.88
C ASN A 4 -9.00 18.79 -20.07
N THR A 5 -7.94 18.98 -19.31
CA THR A 5 -6.89 17.97 -19.13
C THR A 5 -7.42 16.92 -18.16
N ASN A 6 -8.36 16.11 -18.63
CA ASN A 6 -8.78 14.91 -17.92
C ASN A 6 -7.72 13.84 -18.17
N THR A 7 -6.48 14.09 -17.73
CA THR A 7 -5.42 13.10 -17.75
C THR A 7 -5.84 11.97 -16.84
N THR A 8 -6.03 10.79 -17.42
CA THR A 8 -6.33 9.56 -16.69
C THR A 8 -5.17 9.23 -15.77
N LEU A 9 -5.27 9.58 -14.48
CA LEU A 9 -4.22 9.34 -13.50
C LEU A 9 -4.51 8.03 -12.79
N THR A 10 -3.73 7.01 -13.15
CA THR A 10 -3.54 5.77 -12.40
C THR A 10 -2.12 5.77 -11.86
N TRP A 11 -1.94 5.35 -10.61
CA TRP A 11 -0.65 5.26 -9.95
C TRP A 11 -0.63 4.05 -9.02
N THR A 12 0.56 3.64 -8.59
CA THR A 12 0.75 2.37 -7.88
C THR A 12 1.57 2.53 -6.60
N LEU A 13 1.35 1.65 -5.64
CA LEU A 13 2.16 1.54 -4.44
C LEU A 13 2.47 0.07 -4.19
N THR A 14 3.76 -0.27 -4.10
CA THR A 14 4.19 -1.64 -3.84
C THR A 14 4.28 -1.86 -2.33
N ALA A 15 3.77 -2.99 -1.86
CA ALA A 15 3.82 -3.41 -0.45
C ALA A 15 4.51 -4.77 -0.33
N ILE A 16 5.58 -4.86 0.46
CA ILE A 16 6.37 -6.07 0.69
C ILE A 16 6.32 -6.42 2.19
N PRO A 17 5.96 -7.65 2.58
CA PRO A 17 5.89 -8.01 3.99
C PRO A 17 7.25 -7.94 4.67
N GLU A 18 7.27 -7.52 5.93
CA GLU A 18 8.46 -7.50 6.78
C GLU A 18 8.98 -8.93 7.00
N ALA A 19 10.29 -9.13 6.80
CA ALA A 19 10.93 -10.42 7.02
C ALA A 19 11.32 -10.65 8.48
N GLY A 20 11.17 -11.89 8.96
CA GLY A 20 11.63 -12.29 10.29
C GLY A 20 10.68 -11.93 11.44
N ALA A 21 9.59 -11.21 11.20
CA ALA A 21 8.48 -11.15 12.14
C ALA A 21 7.86 -12.56 12.30
N PRO A 22 7.39 -12.97 13.49
CA PRO A 22 6.65 -14.22 13.64
C PRO A 22 5.52 -14.19 12.62
N ALA A 23 5.45 -15.21 11.75
CA ALA A 23 4.49 -15.24 10.66
C ALA A 23 3.10 -14.93 11.23
N PRO A 24 2.55 -13.73 10.96
CA PRO A 24 1.26 -13.40 11.52
C PRO A 24 0.29 -14.34 10.83
N GLY A 25 -0.42 -15.16 11.60
CA GLY A 25 -1.41 -16.10 11.05
C GLY A 25 -2.55 -15.39 10.29
N SER A 26 -2.57 -14.06 10.28
CA SER A 26 -3.49 -13.20 9.54
C SER A 26 -2.83 -11.91 9.07
N ILE A 27 -3.22 -11.43 7.90
CA ILE A 27 -2.80 -10.14 7.34
C ILE A 27 -3.12 -8.92 8.23
N ASP A 28 -4.09 -9.04 9.15
CA ASP A 28 -4.50 -7.94 10.04
C ASP A 28 -3.37 -7.48 10.99
N HIS A 29 -2.40 -8.35 11.26
CA HIS A 29 -1.26 -8.10 12.14
C HIS A 29 0.07 -8.00 11.38
N ALA A 30 0.02 -8.04 10.05
CA ALA A 30 1.21 -7.98 9.22
C ALA A 30 1.73 -6.55 9.03
N SER A 31 3.05 -6.43 9.08
CA SER A 31 3.81 -5.22 8.81
C SER A 31 4.39 -5.30 7.40
N PHE A 32 4.41 -4.18 6.69
CA PHE A 32 4.92 -4.12 5.32
C PHE A 32 5.83 -2.92 5.11
N HIS A 33 6.83 -3.10 4.25
CA HIS A 33 7.57 -2.03 3.59
C HIS A 33 6.75 -1.50 2.40
N TYR A 34 6.83 -0.20 2.14
CA TYR A 34 6.09 0.44 1.06
C TYR A 34 6.96 1.38 0.24
N GLY A 35 6.72 1.42 -1.08
CA GLY A 35 7.42 2.33 -1.97
C GLY A 35 6.70 2.51 -3.29
N ARG A 36 6.76 3.73 -3.84
CA ARG A 36 6.32 4.01 -5.22
C ARG A 36 7.37 3.57 -6.23
N THR A 37 8.64 3.60 -5.83
CA THR A 37 9.80 3.11 -6.56
C THR A 37 10.63 2.18 -5.66
N ASN A 38 11.51 1.39 -6.26
CA ASN A 38 12.47 0.56 -5.53
C ASN A 38 13.43 1.43 -4.70
N ASP A 39 13.89 2.58 -5.24
CA ASP A 39 14.79 3.49 -4.55
C ASP A 39 14.17 4.07 -3.26
N GLU A 40 12.87 4.34 -3.26
CA GLU A 40 12.15 4.76 -2.04
C GLU A 40 12.19 3.66 -0.97
N MET A 41 12.08 2.39 -1.36
CA MET A 41 12.00 1.26 -0.45
C MET A 41 13.38 0.86 0.11
N GLU A 42 14.45 1.02 -0.67
CA GLU A 42 15.84 0.79 -0.22
C GLU A 42 16.38 1.95 0.62
N SER A 43 15.73 3.12 0.59
CA SER A 43 16.20 4.29 1.33
C SER A 43 16.07 4.08 2.84
N PRO A 44 17.15 4.28 3.64
CA PRO A 44 17.09 4.14 5.09
C PRO A 44 16.14 5.14 5.76
N HIS A 45 15.76 6.22 5.06
CA HIS A 45 14.77 7.20 5.53
C HIS A 45 13.32 6.75 5.36
N TRP A 46 13.07 5.70 4.56
CA TRP A 46 11.74 5.15 4.26
C TRP A 46 11.57 3.69 4.69
N ALA A 47 12.53 3.14 5.44
CA ALA A 47 12.52 1.78 5.95
C ALA A 47 11.47 1.50 7.05
N ASP A 48 10.61 2.47 7.39
CA ASP A 48 9.53 2.30 8.36
C ASP A 48 8.48 1.31 7.84
N VAL A 49 8.36 0.18 8.53
CA VAL A 49 7.27 -0.79 8.32
C VAL A 49 5.97 -0.28 8.93
N LYS A 50 4.86 -0.49 8.21
CA LYS A 50 3.52 -0.07 8.63
C LYS A 50 2.47 -1.14 8.39
N SER A 51 1.45 -1.13 9.24
CA SER A 51 0.25 -1.95 9.05
C SER A 51 -0.59 -1.42 7.88
N LEU A 52 -1.39 -2.30 7.28
CA LEU A 52 -2.33 -1.92 6.25
C LEU A 52 -3.53 -1.18 6.85
N PRO A 53 -3.99 -0.07 6.24
CA PRO A 53 -5.24 0.55 6.66
C PRO A 53 -6.43 -0.39 6.37
N SER A 54 -7.49 -0.28 7.17
CA SER A 54 -8.71 -1.11 7.04
C SER A 54 -9.28 -1.15 5.61
N GLY A 55 -9.21 -0.02 4.89
CA GLY A 55 -9.62 0.06 3.48
C GLY A 55 -8.84 -0.87 2.57
N ILE A 56 -7.52 -1.01 2.76
CA ILE A 56 -6.69 -1.92 1.96
C ILE A 56 -6.80 -3.36 2.43
N LEU A 57 -6.89 -3.60 3.74
CA LEU A 57 -7.15 -4.95 4.28
C LEU A 57 -8.44 -5.54 3.68
N HIS A 58 -9.49 -4.73 3.59
CA HIS A 58 -10.74 -5.13 2.94
C HIS A 58 -10.53 -5.49 1.47
N VAL A 59 -9.83 -4.64 0.70
CA VAL A 59 -9.57 -4.92 -0.72
C VAL A 59 -8.78 -6.22 -0.89
N VAL A 60 -7.72 -6.44 -0.11
CA VAL A 60 -6.88 -7.65 -0.21
C VAL A 60 -7.68 -8.92 0.08
N LYS A 61 -8.51 -8.90 1.14
CA LYS A 61 -9.34 -10.04 1.55
C LYS A 61 -10.41 -10.35 0.50
N GLU A 62 -11.14 -9.34 0.02
CA GLU A 62 -12.18 -9.53 -1.01
C GLU A 62 -11.60 -9.92 -2.37
N SER A 63 -10.36 -9.55 -2.68
CA SER A 63 -9.67 -9.94 -3.91
C SER A 63 -8.92 -11.28 -3.82
N GLU A 64 -9.04 -12.01 -2.69
CA GLU A 64 -8.37 -13.29 -2.46
C GLU A 64 -6.82 -13.22 -2.61
N HIS A 65 -6.23 -12.07 -2.27
CA HIS A 65 -4.79 -11.82 -2.40
C HIS A 65 -4.03 -11.93 -1.06
N GLU A 66 -4.68 -12.43 0.00
CA GLU A 66 -4.07 -12.56 1.33
C GLU A 66 -2.82 -13.46 1.32
N GLY A 67 -2.87 -14.61 0.64
CA GLY A 67 -1.72 -15.51 0.52
C GLY A 67 -0.53 -14.83 -0.16
N ASN A 68 -0.77 -14.19 -1.31
CA ASN A 68 0.27 -13.44 -2.03
C ASN A 68 0.85 -12.33 -1.16
N ALA A 69 0.00 -11.60 -0.44
CA ALA A 69 0.40 -10.48 0.40
C ALA A 69 1.35 -10.92 1.53
N LEU A 70 1.04 -12.03 2.20
CA LEU A 70 1.87 -12.57 3.28
C LEU A 70 3.15 -13.25 2.75
N GLU A 71 3.10 -13.88 1.58
CA GLU A 71 4.24 -14.65 1.05
C GLU A 71 5.24 -13.82 0.27
N THR A 72 4.77 -12.92 -0.61
CA THR A 72 5.64 -12.21 -1.56
C THR A 72 5.42 -10.70 -1.54
N GLY A 73 4.21 -10.25 -1.19
CA GLY A 73 3.77 -8.87 -1.31
C GLY A 73 2.80 -8.67 -2.47
N PHE A 74 2.44 -7.41 -2.72
CA PHE A 74 1.42 -7.05 -3.71
C PHE A 74 1.58 -5.60 -4.20
N VAL A 75 0.86 -5.27 -5.27
CA VAL A 75 0.75 -3.90 -5.79
C VAL A 75 -0.65 -3.37 -5.49
N ILE A 76 -0.70 -2.17 -4.92
CA ILE A 76 -1.93 -1.38 -4.79
C ILE A 76 -2.01 -0.47 -6.00
N GLU A 77 -3.00 -0.70 -6.85
CA GLU A 77 -3.32 0.16 -7.99
C GLU A 77 -4.41 1.15 -7.59
N ILE A 78 -4.18 2.44 -7.87
CA ILE A 78 -5.09 3.53 -7.51
C ILE A 78 -5.42 4.32 -8.78
N SER A 79 -6.71 4.56 -9.01
CA SER A 79 -7.19 5.36 -10.14
C SER A 79 -8.10 6.48 -9.65
N SER A 80 -7.95 7.66 -10.26
CA SER A 80 -8.86 8.80 -10.08
C SER A 80 -10.11 8.74 -10.98
N HIS A 81 -10.16 7.76 -11.89
CA HIS A 81 -11.23 7.60 -12.86
C HIS A 81 -12.16 6.47 -12.51
N CYS A 82 -13.41 6.58 -12.96
CA CYS A 82 -14.41 5.55 -12.73
C CYS A 82 -13.92 4.20 -13.28
N LYS A 83 -13.90 3.19 -12.40
CA LYS A 83 -13.60 1.81 -12.74
C LYS A 83 -14.77 0.92 -12.39
N GLN A 84 -14.84 -0.24 -13.04
CA GLN A 84 -15.90 -1.21 -12.82
C GLN A 84 -15.50 -2.19 -11.72
N LYS A 85 -16.45 -2.47 -10.82
CA LYS A 85 -16.25 -3.45 -9.75
C LYS A 85 -15.95 -4.85 -10.27
N ALA A 86 -16.53 -5.23 -11.41
CA ALA A 86 -16.31 -6.52 -12.07
C ALA A 86 -14.83 -6.79 -12.40
N GLU A 87 -14.01 -5.75 -12.50
CA GLU A 87 -12.57 -5.84 -12.76
C GLU A 87 -11.72 -5.86 -11.47
N GLY A 88 -12.36 -6.01 -10.30
CA GLY A 88 -11.71 -6.05 -8.98
C GLY A 88 -11.47 -4.67 -8.36
N TRP A 89 -12.12 -3.61 -8.87
CA TRP A 89 -11.96 -2.25 -8.34
C TRP A 89 -12.99 -1.91 -7.27
N PHE A 90 -12.51 -1.36 -6.16
CA PHE A 90 -13.32 -0.89 -5.05
C PHE A 90 -13.36 0.63 -5.02
N GLN A 91 -14.55 1.21 -4.91
CA GLN A 91 -14.72 2.65 -4.88
C GLN A 91 -14.60 3.21 -3.47
N PHE A 92 -13.86 4.31 -3.35
CA PHE A 92 -13.73 5.07 -2.12
C PHE A 92 -14.03 6.55 -2.35
N HIS A 93 -14.76 7.17 -1.43
CA HIS A 93 -15.09 8.59 -1.45
C HIS A 93 -14.28 9.35 -0.41
N CYS A 94 -13.80 10.54 -0.80
CA CYS A 94 -13.16 11.46 0.13
C CYS A 94 -14.22 12.03 1.09
N ALA A 95 -14.17 11.60 2.35
CA ALA A 95 -15.08 12.07 3.39
C ALA A 95 -14.58 13.37 4.04
N LEU A 96 -13.26 13.51 4.18
CA LEU A 96 -12.62 14.68 4.76
C LEU A 96 -11.38 15.06 3.93
N LEU A 97 -11.25 16.34 3.60
CA LEU A 97 -10.07 16.89 2.96
C LEU A 97 -9.50 18.01 3.84
N VAL A 98 -8.24 17.86 4.23
CA VAL A 98 -7.48 18.85 4.98
C VAL A 98 -6.36 19.37 4.09
N SER A 99 -6.49 20.63 3.68
CA SER A 99 -5.40 21.36 3.03
C SER A 99 -5.01 22.55 3.90
N LYS A 100 -3.72 22.65 4.26
CA LYS A 100 -3.16 23.84 4.91
C LYS A 100 -2.17 24.47 3.96
N ARG A 101 -2.22 25.80 3.79
CA ARG A 101 -1.23 26.53 2.97
C ARG A 101 0.18 26.11 3.36
N GLY A 102 0.96 25.63 2.39
CA GLY A 102 2.36 25.20 2.58
C GLY A 102 2.57 23.79 3.14
N ARG A 103 1.52 22.98 3.34
CA ARG A 103 1.65 21.55 3.69
C ARG A 103 1.03 20.65 2.62
N TYR A 104 1.53 19.42 2.56
CA TYR A 104 0.92 18.31 1.83
C TYR A 104 -0.55 18.16 2.21
N GLY A 105 -1.45 18.16 1.22
CA GLY A 105 -2.87 17.92 1.44
C GLY A 105 -3.11 16.49 1.92
N ARG A 106 -4.02 16.31 2.88
CA ARG A 106 -4.39 15.00 3.42
C ARG A 106 -5.89 14.77 3.24
N GLY A 107 -6.27 13.58 2.82
CA GLY A 107 -7.66 13.18 2.67
C GLY A 107 -7.95 11.88 3.43
N VAL A 108 -9.14 11.75 4.00
CA VAL A 108 -9.67 10.48 4.52
C VAL A 108 -10.66 9.95 3.49
N TYR A 109 -10.45 8.71 3.07
CA TYR A 109 -11.25 8.01 2.08
C TYR A 109 -11.98 6.85 2.73
N VAL A 110 -13.29 6.75 2.47
CA VAL A 110 -14.17 5.73 3.03
C VAL A 110 -14.74 4.90 1.89
N CYS A 111 -14.79 3.58 2.07
CA CYS A 111 -15.35 2.66 1.09
C CYS A 111 -16.84 2.98 0.88
N ALA A 112 -17.31 2.95 -0.37
CA ALA A 112 -18.72 3.21 -0.66
C ALA A 112 -19.65 2.11 -0.09
N GLU A 113 -19.14 0.90 0.06
CA GLU A 113 -19.92 -0.30 0.40
C GLU A 113 -19.74 -0.74 1.86
N THR A 114 -18.67 -0.30 2.51
CA THR A 114 -18.30 -0.73 3.86
C THR A 114 -17.85 0.45 4.73
N ALA A 115 -17.76 0.26 6.04
CA ALA A 115 -17.21 1.26 6.95
C ALA A 115 -15.66 1.33 6.95
N ASN A 116 -15.01 0.65 6.00
CA ASN A 116 -13.56 0.61 5.90
C ASN A 116 -13.00 1.92 5.34
N SER A 117 -11.87 2.35 5.87
CA SER A 117 -11.28 3.65 5.53
C SER A 117 -9.77 3.62 5.44
N MET A 118 -9.23 4.65 4.79
CA MET A 118 -7.80 4.88 4.69
C MET A 118 -7.49 6.37 4.56
N GLU A 119 -6.27 6.75 4.91
CA GLU A 119 -5.78 8.09 4.71
C GLU A 119 -4.96 8.15 3.42
N MET A 120 -5.01 9.28 2.75
CA MET A 120 -4.20 9.57 1.57
C MET A 120 -3.50 10.91 1.76
N MET A 121 -2.23 10.98 1.38
CA MET A 121 -1.41 12.17 1.49
C MET A 121 -0.84 12.55 0.13
N ASN A 122 -0.90 13.83 -0.18
CA ASN A 122 -0.31 14.35 -1.39
C ASN A 122 1.21 14.46 -1.23
N LEU A 123 1.98 13.75 -2.05
CA LEU A 123 3.45 13.76 -1.99
C LEU A 123 4.07 14.71 -3.03
N GLY A 124 3.26 15.39 -3.84
CA GLY A 124 3.75 16.24 -4.91
C GLY A 124 4.49 17.49 -4.41
N CYS A 125 5.49 17.92 -5.16
CA CYS A 125 6.19 19.20 -4.97
C CYS A 125 5.73 20.23 -6.01
N CYS A 126 5.49 21.47 -5.57
CA CYS A 126 5.33 22.73 -6.33
C CYS A 126 4.81 22.68 -7.80
N PRO A 127 3.50 22.91 -8.07
CA PRO A 127 2.36 22.80 -7.17
C PRO A 127 1.86 21.35 -7.09
N PRO A 128 1.41 20.89 -5.91
CA PRO A 128 0.92 19.52 -5.75
C PRO A 128 -0.44 19.31 -6.45
N LYS A 129 -0.62 18.18 -7.16
CA LYS A 129 -1.91 17.82 -7.79
C LYS A 129 -2.98 17.60 -6.73
N GLU A 130 -4.17 18.18 -6.88
CA GLU A 130 -5.25 18.03 -5.89
C GLU A 130 -5.66 16.56 -5.66
N LEU A 131 -6.01 16.23 -4.41
CA LEU A 131 -6.55 14.90 -4.08
C LEU A 131 -7.96 14.76 -4.68
N PRO A 132 -8.25 13.67 -5.42
CA PRO A 132 -9.54 13.50 -6.10
C PRO A 132 -10.67 13.20 -5.11
N LYS A 133 -11.90 13.62 -5.42
CA LYS A 133 -13.07 13.38 -4.54
C LYS A 133 -13.49 11.91 -4.43
N ALA A 134 -13.14 11.11 -5.44
CA ALA A 134 -13.36 9.68 -5.46
C ALA A 134 -12.15 9.00 -6.09
N ILE A 135 -11.84 7.82 -5.59
CA ILE A 135 -10.79 6.94 -6.11
C ILE A 135 -11.31 5.52 -6.24
N TRP A 136 -10.66 4.77 -7.09
CA TRP A 136 -10.86 3.34 -7.26
C TRP A 136 -9.55 2.65 -6.93
N ILE A 137 -9.63 1.59 -6.13
CA ILE A 137 -8.46 0.84 -5.71
C ILE A 137 -8.63 -0.62 -6.08
N ARG A 138 -7.56 -1.24 -6.57
CA ARG A 138 -7.44 -2.67 -6.77
C ARG A 138 -6.10 -3.13 -6.20
N VAL A 139 -6.04 -4.39 -5.78
CA VAL A 139 -4.78 -5.06 -5.46
C VAL A 139 -4.50 -6.13 -6.52
N SER A 140 -3.24 -6.29 -6.87
CA SER A 140 -2.76 -7.34 -7.76
C SER A 140 -1.46 -7.95 -7.23
N ALA A 141 -1.15 -9.17 -7.67
CA ALA A 141 0.14 -9.80 -7.38
C ALA A 141 1.30 -8.96 -7.90
N LEU A 142 2.48 -9.11 -7.31
CA LEU A 142 3.68 -8.42 -7.77
C LEU A 142 4.03 -8.84 -9.22
N PRO A 143 4.36 -7.88 -10.10
CA PRO A 143 4.91 -8.18 -11.42
C PRO A 143 6.20 -9.00 -11.32
N GLU A 144 6.48 -9.86 -12.30
CA GLU A 144 7.66 -10.75 -12.29
C GLU A 144 8.98 -9.98 -12.11
N LYS A 145 9.12 -8.82 -12.76
CA LYS A 145 10.31 -7.96 -12.63
C LYS A 145 10.49 -7.46 -11.19
N THR A 146 9.39 -7.06 -10.55
CA THR A 146 9.37 -6.61 -9.16
C THR A 146 9.66 -7.77 -8.20
N LEU A 147 9.07 -8.94 -8.43
CA LEU A 147 9.36 -10.17 -7.66
C LEU A 147 10.84 -10.54 -7.74
N ALA A 148 11.43 -10.55 -8.95
CA ALA A 148 12.84 -10.86 -9.14
C ALA A 148 13.74 -9.89 -8.36
N TRP A 149 13.41 -8.59 -8.35
CA TRP A 149 14.13 -7.62 -7.55
C TRP A 149 13.96 -7.87 -6.04
N VAL A 150 12.73 -8.09 -5.55
CA VAL A 150 12.47 -8.39 -4.12
C VAL A 150 13.30 -9.57 -3.66
N LEU A 151 13.37 -10.63 -4.46
CA LEU A 151 14.16 -11.83 -4.17
C LEU A 151 15.68 -11.58 -4.15
N SER A 152 16.15 -10.58 -4.87
CA SER A 152 17.57 -10.15 -4.86
C SER A 152 17.88 -9.11 -3.78
N SER A 153 16.86 -8.47 -3.22
CA SER A 153 16.98 -7.39 -2.23
C SER A 153 17.20 -7.94 -0.82
N SER A 154 17.79 -7.13 0.06
CA SER A 154 17.93 -7.46 1.49
C SER A 154 16.64 -7.31 2.30
N LEU A 155 15.52 -6.91 1.68
CA LEU A 155 14.22 -6.75 2.36
C LEU A 155 13.67 -8.07 2.91
N ARG A 156 14.10 -9.21 2.35
CA ARG A 156 13.74 -10.54 2.88
C ARG A 156 14.59 -10.97 4.08
N GLY A 157 15.47 -10.09 4.58
CA GLY A 157 16.51 -10.43 5.54
C GLY A 157 17.65 -11.20 4.90
N ASP A 158 18.83 -11.14 5.51
CA ASP A 158 19.90 -12.07 5.14
C ASP A 158 19.39 -13.49 5.34
N SER A 159 19.71 -14.38 4.40
CA SER A 159 19.36 -15.81 4.43
C SER A 159 20.06 -16.53 5.58
N ASN A 160 19.72 -16.19 6.82
CA ASN A 160 20.07 -16.99 7.97
C ASN A 160 19.18 -18.22 7.91
N GLN A 161 19.79 -19.32 7.48
CA GLN A 161 19.24 -20.66 7.57
C GLN A 161 18.53 -20.83 8.91
N THR A 162 17.19 -20.90 8.88
CA THR A 162 16.39 -21.17 10.07
C THR A 162 16.80 -22.53 10.62
N SER A 163 17.21 -22.55 11.88
CA SER A 163 17.50 -23.78 12.60
C SER A 163 16.18 -24.47 12.98
N LEU A 164 16.14 -25.80 13.09
CA LEU A 164 14.93 -26.52 13.53
C LEU A 164 14.45 -26.08 14.93
N SER A 165 15.33 -25.45 15.73
CA SER A 165 14.99 -24.83 17.02
C SER A 165 14.08 -23.61 16.90
N ASP A 166 14.05 -22.92 15.76
CA ASP A 166 13.19 -21.75 15.52
C ASP A 166 11.71 -22.15 15.36
N PHE A 167 11.46 -23.44 15.11
CA PHE A 167 10.12 -24.04 15.03
C PHE A 167 9.67 -24.69 16.35
N SER A 168 10.42 -24.51 17.44
CA SER A 168 9.97 -24.94 18.77
C SER A 168 8.93 -23.94 19.27
N ASP A 169 7.66 -24.32 19.17
CA ASP A 169 6.47 -23.58 19.63
C ASP A 169 6.72 -22.85 20.96
N LEU A 170 6.95 -21.54 20.88
CA LEU A 170 6.76 -20.62 21.98
C LEU A 170 5.32 -20.13 21.86
N GLY A 171 4.44 -20.74 22.66
CA GLY A 171 2.99 -20.58 22.59
C GLY A 171 2.50 -19.12 22.58
N ASP A 172 1.23 -18.96 22.22
CA ASP A 172 0.47 -17.72 22.02
C ASP A 172 1.09 -16.44 22.61
N LEU A 173 2.04 -15.87 21.87
CA LEU A 173 2.46 -14.49 22.08
C LEU A 173 1.30 -13.61 21.62
N SER A 174 0.80 -12.77 22.52
CA SER A 174 -0.23 -11.80 22.17
C SER A 174 0.28 -10.95 20.99
N PRO A 175 -0.50 -10.81 19.90
CA PRO A 175 -0.04 -10.08 18.73
C PRO A 175 0.33 -8.65 19.15
N PRO A 176 1.44 -8.09 18.62
CA PRO A 176 1.81 -6.73 18.93
C PRO A 176 0.65 -5.78 18.57
N PRO A 177 0.46 -4.69 19.32
CA PRO A 177 -0.58 -3.72 18.99
C PRO A 177 -0.38 -3.22 17.56
N PRO A 178 -1.46 -3.08 16.76
CA PRO A 178 -1.34 -2.65 15.37
C PRO A 178 -0.62 -1.31 15.31
N GLY A 179 0.45 -1.25 14.52
CA GLY A 179 1.19 -0.02 14.27
C GLY A 179 0.32 1.03 13.59
N ASN A 180 0.83 2.28 13.50
CA ASN A 180 0.13 3.33 12.79
C ASN A 180 -0.08 2.94 11.31
N PRO A 181 -1.34 2.90 10.82
CA PRO A 181 -1.62 2.46 9.47
C PRO A 181 -1.00 3.40 8.45
N LEU A 182 -0.59 2.83 7.32
CA LEU A 182 -0.03 3.61 6.23
C LEU A 182 -1.06 4.60 5.66
N ALA A 183 -0.62 5.84 5.45
CA ALA A 183 -1.32 6.78 4.56
C ALA A 183 -0.84 6.56 3.12
N LEU A 184 -1.77 6.32 2.20
CA LEU A 184 -1.48 6.09 0.78
C LEU A 184 -0.98 7.37 0.09
N PRO A 185 -0.17 7.24 -0.97
CA PRO A 185 0.21 8.38 -1.79
C PRO A 185 -0.98 8.85 -2.62
N GLY A 186 -1.12 10.17 -2.73
CA GLY A 186 -1.96 10.83 -3.72
C GLY A 186 -1.37 10.73 -5.13
N PRO A 187 -2.07 11.28 -6.13
CA PRO A 187 -1.61 11.27 -7.51
C PRO A 187 -0.21 11.87 -7.65
N PRO A 188 0.71 11.23 -8.39
CA PRO A 188 2.04 11.78 -8.58
C PRO A 188 2.02 12.95 -9.56
N ASN A 189 2.99 13.85 -9.44
CA ASN A 189 3.18 14.93 -10.40
C ASN A 189 3.64 14.38 -11.75
N ASP A 190 4.64 13.50 -11.71
CA ASP A 190 5.26 12.88 -12.87
C ASP A 190 5.02 11.36 -12.87
N PRO A 191 4.92 10.71 -14.04
CA PRO A 191 4.85 9.26 -14.13
C PRO A 191 6.08 8.60 -13.49
N TYR A 192 5.88 7.45 -12.87
CA TYR A 192 6.95 6.61 -12.33
C TYR A 192 6.63 5.14 -12.60
N GLU A 193 7.67 4.31 -12.50
CA GLU A 193 7.57 2.87 -12.57
C GLU A 193 8.37 2.26 -11.41
N PHE A 194 7.88 1.15 -10.87
CA PHE A 194 8.61 0.38 -9.88
C PHE A 194 9.58 -0.54 -10.64
N LEU A 195 10.79 -0.01 -10.92
CA LEU A 195 11.89 -0.56 -11.74
C LEU A 195 11.80 -0.32 -13.24
#